data_AF-A0A951W0S1-F1
#
_entry.id   AF-A0A951W0S1-F1
#
_cell.length_a   1.000
_cell.length_b   1.000
_cell.length_c   1.000
_cell.angle_alpha   90.00
_cell.angle_beta   90.00
_cell.angle_gamma   90.00
#
_symmetry.space_group_name_H-M   'P 1'
#
loop_
_entity.id
_entity.type
_entity.pdbx_description
1 polymer ?
#
loop_
_entity_poly.entity_id
_entity_poly.type
_entity_poly.pdbx_seq_one_letter_code
_entity_poly.pdbx_strand_id
1 'polypeptide(L)'
;MLTTTHTTTTDDRGAQTGVVAYLFTAAAVVLLMMLFGLLMRLEQAQLIEMGPQPFYKLMTLHGAGMVGIAGIAGAAVMWHFLRQYVALSTGILMTNLALFLAGVVMILTSVLLGDFHGAWTFLFPLPGQSMGMWSTQAAALFMAGLLVIGVGFLLLHLDIARAILARHGSLARALGWPQLFGRDDGKAPPPTIVASTMVTIVNLIGLV
;
A
#
# COMPACT_ATOMS: atom_id res chain seq x y z
N MET A 1 -24.02 -24.09 -40.11
CA MET A 1 -22.71 -24.47 -39.54
C MET A 1 -22.10 -23.20 -38.98
N LEU A 2 -22.20 -22.97 -37.66
CA LEU A 2 -21.67 -21.77 -37.01
C LEU A 2 -20.18 -21.96 -36.76
N THR A 3 -19.36 -21.14 -37.43
CA THR A 3 -17.91 -21.10 -37.23
C THR A 3 -17.63 -20.41 -35.90
N THR A 4 -17.29 -21.18 -34.88
CA THR A 4 -16.74 -20.69 -33.61
C THR A 4 -15.35 -20.10 -33.88
N THR A 5 -15.26 -18.77 -33.93
CA THR A 5 -13.98 -18.07 -33.85
C THR A 5 -13.40 -18.29 -32.45
N HIS A 6 -12.41 -19.17 -32.35
CA HIS A 6 -11.51 -19.23 -31.20
C HIS A 6 -10.77 -17.90 -31.09
N THR A 7 -11.15 -17.07 -30.14
CA THR A 7 -10.32 -15.94 -29.69
C THR A 7 -9.03 -16.54 -29.15
N THR A 8 -7.93 -16.37 -29.89
CA THR A 8 -6.58 -16.65 -29.43
C THR A 8 -6.36 -15.91 -28.11
N THR A 9 -6.23 -16.66 -27.02
CA THR A 9 -5.78 -16.16 -25.74
C THR A 9 -4.43 -15.49 -25.96
N THR A 10 -4.39 -14.18 -25.78
CA THR A 10 -3.14 -13.43 -25.72
C THR A 10 -2.22 -14.10 -24.71
N ASP A 11 -1.09 -14.59 -25.18
CA ASP A 11 0.11 -15.01 -24.46
C ASP A 11 0.11 -14.55 -22.98
N ASP A 12 0.01 -15.50 -22.05
CA ASP A 12 0.03 -15.27 -20.61
C ASP A 12 1.45 -14.83 -20.21
N ARG A 13 1.77 -13.57 -20.53
CA ARG A 13 2.98 -12.91 -20.06
C ARG A 13 2.79 -12.73 -18.56
N GLY A 14 3.22 -13.73 -17.79
CA GLY A 14 3.12 -13.77 -16.33
C GLY A 14 3.60 -12.50 -15.64
N ALA A 15 3.50 -12.45 -14.31
CA ALA A 15 3.78 -11.23 -13.55
C ALA A 15 5.09 -10.53 -13.96
N GLN A 16 5.00 -9.23 -14.27
CA GLN A 16 6.20 -8.42 -14.52
C GLN A 16 7.15 -8.53 -13.33
N THR A 17 8.46 -8.50 -13.59
CA THR A 17 9.51 -8.55 -12.56
C THR A 17 9.26 -7.55 -11.42
N GLY A 18 8.75 -6.36 -11.73
CA GLY A 18 8.34 -5.37 -10.73
C GLY A 18 7.26 -5.88 -9.79
N VAL A 19 6.19 -6.49 -10.30
CA VAL A 19 5.12 -7.08 -9.48
C VAL A 19 5.67 -8.21 -8.60
N VAL A 20 6.53 -9.07 -9.15
CA VAL A 20 7.17 -10.14 -8.37
C VAL A 20 8.03 -9.57 -7.24
N ALA A 21 8.78 -8.50 -7.49
CA ALA A 21 9.58 -7.83 -6.46
C ALA A 21 8.71 -7.28 -5.32
N TYR A 22 7.55 -6.69 -5.62
CA TYR A 22 6.58 -6.27 -4.61
C TYR A 22 6.09 -7.45 -3.78
N LEU A 23 5.63 -8.51 -4.43
CA LEU A 23 5.03 -9.66 -3.74
C LEU A 23 6.05 -10.41 -2.88
N PHE A 24 7.29 -10.55 -3.37
CA PHE A 24 8.37 -11.13 -2.59
C PHE A 24 8.71 -10.26 -1.36
N THR A 25 8.83 -8.95 -1.56
CA THR A 25 9.06 -7.98 -0.46
C THR A 25 7.93 -8.07 0.57
N ALA A 26 6.68 -8.09 0.12
CA ALA A 26 5.51 -8.21 0.99
C ALA A 26 5.54 -9.52 1.77
N ALA A 27 5.78 -10.67 1.12
CA ALA A 27 5.82 -11.97 1.78
C ALA A 27 6.93 -12.04 2.85
N ALA A 28 8.14 -11.58 2.53
CA ALA A 28 9.25 -11.55 3.47
C ALA A 28 8.94 -10.68 4.70
N VAL A 29 8.40 -9.47 4.46
CA VAL A 29 8.09 -8.53 5.55
C VAL A 29 6.87 -8.99 6.36
N VAL A 30 5.85 -9.62 5.76
CA VAL A 30 4.73 -10.25 6.48
C VAL A 30 5.27 -11.24 7.52
N LEU A 31 6.17 -12.14 7.12
CA LEU A 31 6.74 -13.14 8.03
C LEU A 31 7.52 -12.47 9.17
N LEU A 32 8.28 -11.41 8.87
CA LEU A 32 8.94 -10.61 9.90
C LEU A 32 7.93 -9.94 10.85
N MET A 33 6.83 -9.40 10.33
CA MET A 33 5.79 -8.79 11.15
C MET A 33 5.05 -9.82 12.00
N MET A 34 4.84 -11.04 11.50
CA MET A 34 4.30 -12.15 12.28
C MET A 34 5.23 -12.49 13.46
N LEU A 35 6.55 -12.50 13.25
CA LEU A 35 7.52 -12.68 14.32
C LEU A 35 7.42 -11.56 15.36
N PHE A 36 7.35 -10.30 14.95
CA PHE A 36 7.17 -9.18 15.89
C PHE A 36 5.85 -9.29 16.67
N GLY A 37 4.77 -9.67 15.99
CA GLY A 37 3.47 -9.91 16.63
C GLY A 37 3.51 -11.06 17.64
N LEU A 38 4.24 -12.14 17.34
CA LEU A 38 4.45 -13.25 18.26
C LEU A 38 5.24 -12.79 19.50
N LEU A 39 6.35 -12.07 19.33
CA LEU A 39 7.15 -11.57 20.44
C LEU A 39 6.34 -10.67 21.38
N MET A 40 5.51 -9.76 20.84
CA MET A 40 4.62 -8.93 21.65
C MET A 40 3.58 -9.75 22.40
N ARG A 41 3.02 -10.80 21.80
CA ARG A 41 2.09 -11.70 22.49
C ARG A 41 2.77 -12.50 23.60
N LEU A 42 4.02 -12.93 23.42
CA LEU A 42 4.80 -13.60 24.45
C LEU A 42 5.06 -12.68 25.65
N GLU A 43 5.40 -11.41 25.41
CA GLU A 43 5.54 -10.39 26.46
C GLU A 43 4.22 -10.19 27.22
N GLN A 44 3.11 -10.03 26.49
CA GLN A 44 1.78 -9.87 27.09
C GLN A 44 1.33 -11.11 27.89
N ALA A 45 1.78 -12.29 27.47
CA ALA A 45 1.54 -13.55 28.17
C ALA A 45 2.50 -13.76 29.36
N GLN A 46 3.41 -12.82 29.62
CA GLN A 46 4.43 -12.90 30.67
C GLN A 46 5.34 -14.14 30.53
N LEU A 47 5.52 -14.62 29.29
CA LEU A 47 6.42 -15.75 28.98
C LEU A 47 7.86 -15.29 28.70
N ILE A 48 8.05 -14.00 28.44
CA ILE A 48 9.35 -13.33 28.29
C ILE A 48 9.30 -11.98 29.06
N GLU A 49 10.47 -11.38 29.26
CA GLU A 49 10.61 -10.07 29.94
C GLU A 49 11.41 -9.11 29.04
N MET A 50 10.74 -8.51 28.07
CA MET A 50 11.30 -7.55 27.11
C MET A 50 11.34 -6.13 27.68
N GLY A 51 10.35 -5.79 28.51
CA GLY A 51 10.20 -4.45 29.06
C GLY A 51 9.55 -3.44 28.08
N PRO A 52 9.20 -2.24 28.57
CA PRO A 52 8.31 -1.33 27.85
C PRO A 52 8.95 -0.72 26.60
N GLN A 53 10.21 -0.29 26.65
CA GLN A 53 10.82 0.44 25.54
C GLN A 53 10.99 -0.45 24.28
N PRO A 54 11.55 -1.67 24.34
CA PRO A 54 11.65 -2.51 23.16
C PRO A 54 10.27 -3.01 22.69
N PHE A 55 9.33 -3.24 23.62
CA PHE A 55 7.94 -3.55 23.28
C PHE A 55 7.30 -2.45 22.43
N TYR A 56 7.37 -1.18 22.84
CA TYR A 56 6.77 -0.07 22.09
C TYR A 56 7.48 0.19 20.75
N LYS A 57 8.80 -0.05 20.65
CA LYS A 57 9.51 -0.02 19.36
C LYS A 57 8.98 -1.11 18.42
N LEU A 58 8.88 -2.35 18.89
CA LEU A 58 8.31 -3.45 18.11
C LEU A 58 6.86 -3.20 17.73
N MET A 59 6.04 -2.66 18.63
CA MET A 59 4.65 -2.29 18.35
C MET A 59 4.55 -1.22 17.26
N THR A 60 5.43 -0.22 17.31
CA THR A 60 5.52 0.85 16.30
C THR A 60 5.89 0.27 14.93
N LEU A 61 6.95 -0.54 14.87
CA LEU A 61 7.39 -1.20 13.64
C LEU A 61 6.37 -2.21 13.11
N HIS A 62 5.75 -3.00 13.99
CA HIS A 62 4.74 -3.98 13.62
C HIS A 62 3.52 -3.30 13.01
N GLY A 63 2.96 -2.27 13.68
CA GLY A 63 1.80 -1.55 13.18
C GLY A 63 2.08 -0.88 11.83
N ALA A 64 3.14 -0.08 11.74
CA ALA A 64 3.51 0.62 10.51
C ALA A 64 3.87 -0.37 9.39
N GLY A 65 4.60 -1.42 9.73
CA GLY A 65 4.97 -2.49 8.80
C GLY A 65 3.76 -3.22 8.24
N MET A 66 2.84 -3.68 9.09
CA MET A 66 1.59 -4.36 8.68
C MET A 66 0.70 -3.52 7.77
N VAL A 67 0.61 -2.21 8.03
CA VAL A 67 -0.13 -1.29 7.15
C VAL A 67 0.60 -1.11 5.82
N GLY A 68 1.92 -0.89 5.86
CA GLY A 68 2.75 -0.74 4.68
C GLY A 68 2.70 -1.94 3.76
N ILE A 69 2.87 -3.16 4.30
CA ILE A 69 2.84 -4.39 3.49
C ILE A 69 1.47 -4.67 2.88
N ALA A 70 0.37 -4.37 3.59
CA ALA A 70 -0.98 -4.48 3.04
C ALA A 70 -1.14 -3.53 1.85
N GLY A 71 -0.62 -2.31 1.98
CA GLY A 71 -0.57 -1.31 0.91
C GLY A 71 0.21 -1.80 -0.31
N ILE A 72 1.46 -2.25 -0.17
CA ILE A 72 2.26 -2.66 -1.33
C ILE A 72 1.72 -3.94 -1.99
N ALA A 73 1.30 -4.92 -1.20
CA ALA A 73 0.76 -6.17 -1.72
C ALA A 73 -0.54 -5.91 -2.49
N GLY A 74 -1.45 -5.13 -1.91
CA GLY A 74 -2.70 -4.74 -2.56
C GLY A 74 -2.46 -3.94 -3.84
N ALA A 75 -1.54 -2.97 -3.80
CA ALA A 75 -1.16 -2.18 -4.96
C ALA A 75 -0.57 -3.05 -6.09
N ALA A 76 0.31 -3.99 -5.78
CA ALA A 76 0.91 -4.89 -6.78
C ALA A 76 -0.13 -5.78 -7.45
N VAL A 77 -1.02 -6.39 -6.66
CA VAL A 77 -2.12 -7.23 -7.18
C VAL A 77 -3.06 -6.41 -8.04
N MET A 78 -3.53 -5.26 -7.54
CA MET A 78 -4.41 -4.35 -8.28
C MET A 78 -3.76 -3.94 -9.60
N TRP A 79 -2.50 -3.48 -9.56
CA TRP A 79 -1.77 -3.04 -10.75
C TRP A 79 -1.62 -4.16 -11.79
N HIS A 80 -1.30 -5.39 -11.34
CA HIS A 80 -1.13 -6.55 -12.21
C HIS A 80 -2.40 -6.93 -12.98
N PHE A 81 -3.56 -6.90 -12.34
CA PHE A 81 -4.82 -7.22 -13.02
C PHE A 81 -5.38 -6.03 -13.79
N LEU A 82 -5.24 -4.81 -13.26
CA LEU A 82 -5.76 -3.61 -13.88
C LEU A 82 -5.07 -3.27 -15.21
N ARG A 83 -3.75 -3.50 -15.31
CA ARG A 83 -3.00 -3.23 -16.57
C ARG A 83 -3.48 -4.02 -17.78
N GLN A 84 -4.28 -5.07 -17.59
CA GLN A 84 -4.89 -5.84 -18.66
C GLN A 84 -6.01 -5.04 -19.36
N TYR A 85 -6.55 -4.02 -18.68
CA TYR A 85 -7.67 -3.20 -19.14
C TYR A 85 -7.28 -1.77 -19.50
N VAL A 86 -6.22 -1.23 -18.88
CA VAL A 86 -5.77 0.15 -19.07
C VAL A 86 -4.24 0.26 -19.14
N ALA A 87 -3.74 1.33 -19.77
CA ALA A 87 -2.31 1.57 -19.94
C ALA A 87 -1.69 2.21 -18.68
N LEU A 88 -1.11 1.38 -17.83
CA LEU A 88 -0.39 1.78 -16.61
C LEU A 88 1.12 1.96 -16.85
N SER A 89 1.74 2.90 -16.14
CA SER A 89 3.17 3.18 -16.21
C SER A 89 3.97 2.23 -15.32
N THR A 90 4.88 1.46 -15.91
CA THR A 90 5.84 0.64 -15.16
C THR A 90 6.85 1.52 -14.41
N GLY A 91 7.18 2.70 -14.96
CA GLY A 91 8.07 3.66 -14.31
C GLY A 91 7.48 4.15 -12.98
N ILE A 92 6.19 4.50 -12.96
CA ILE A 92 5.52 4.96 -11.73
C ILE A 92 5.40 3.81 -10.72
N LEU A 93 5.16 2.57 -11.17
CA LEU A 93 5.21 1.41 -10.28
C LEU A 93 6.58 1.26 -9.60
N MET A 94 7.68 1.45 -10.34
CA MET A 94 9.03 1.35 -9.77
C MET A 94 9.38 2.55 -8.88
N THR A 95 8.95 3.76 -9.24
CA THR A 95 9.08 4.95 -8.39
C THR A 95 8.36 4.78 -7.06
N ASN A 96 7.13 4.23 -7.07
CA ASN A 96 6.41 3.91 -5.83
C ASN A 96 7.20 2.93 -4.95
N LEU A 97 7.79 1.89 -5.55
CA LEU A 97 8.60 0.93 -4.80
C LEU A 97 9.84 1.58 -4.18
N ALA A 98 10.55 2.40 -4.96
CA ALA A 98 11.74 3.09 -4.49
C ALA A 98 11.43 4.05 -3.34
N LEU A 99 10.37 4.85 -3.47
CA LEU A 99 9.92 5.75 -2.40
C LEU A 99 9.44 4.97 -1.18
N PHE A 100 8.73 3.86 -1.37
CA PHE A 100 8.32 2.98 -0.28
C PHE A 100 9.53 2.47 0.52
N LEU A 101 10.54 1.91 -0.17
CA LEU A 101 11.75 1.39 0.46
C LEU A 101 12.55 2.51 1.15
N ALA A 102 12.64 3.69 0.54
CA ALA A 102 13.29 4.85 1.16
C ALA A 102 12.59 5.27 2.46
N GLY A 103 11.25 5.35 2.46
CA GLY A 103 10.49 5.67 3.67
C GLY A 103 10.60 4.57 4.74
N VAL A 104 10.66 3.29 4.35
CA VAL A 104 10.95 2.18 5.29
C VAL A 104 12.30 2.37 5.96
N VAL A 105 13.35 2.72 5.22
CA VAL A 105 14.69 2.99 5.79
C VAL A 105 14.64 4.16 6.78
N MET A 106 13.90 5.22 6.47
CA MET A 106 13.70 6.36 7.38
C MET A 106 12.98 5.95 8.67
N ILE A 107 11.91 5.15 8.57
CA ILE A 107 11.16 4.63 9.71
C ILE A 107 12.05 3.73 10.58
N LEU A 108 12.80 2.80 9.98
CA LEU A 108 13.70 1.92 10.71
C LEU A 108 14.79 2.70 11.43
N THR A 109 15.38 3.70 10.76
CA THR A 109 16.39 4.59 11.35
C THR A 109 15.81 5.35 12.54
N SER A 110 14.60 5.91 12.39
CA SER A 110 13.92 6.63 13.46
C SER A 110 13.64 5.76 14.69
N VAL A 111 13.16 4.53 14.51
CA VAL A 111 12.77 3.66 15.62
C VAL A 111 13.96 2.96 16.27
N LEU A 112 14.88 2.42 15.45
CA LEU A 112 15.99 1.61 15.93
C LEU A 112 17.16 2.46 16.42
N LEU A 113 17.48 3.56 15.74
CA LEU A 113 18.60 4.44 16.08
C LEU A 113 18.15 5.73 16.79
N GLY A 114 16.96 6.25 16.46
CA GLY A 114 16.39 7.46 17.06
C GLY A 114 15.50 7.23 18.27
N ASP A 115 15.34 5.98 18.71
CA ASP A 115 14.47 5.57 19.80
C ASP A 115 12.99 5.95 19.65
N PHE A 116 12.51 6.29 18.45
CA PHE A 116 11.09 6.62 18.28
C PHE A 116 10.20 5.41 18.57
N HIS A 117 9.25 5.55 19.48
CA HIS A 117 8.32 4.48 19.85
C HIS A 117 6.90 5.00 20.14
N GLY A 118 6.49 6.03 19.41
CA GLY A 118 5.20 6.71 19.54
C GLY A 118 4.00 6.03 18.86
N ALA A 119 4.10 4.74 18.55
CA ALA A 119 3.11 3.95 17.79
C ALA A 119 2.91 4.39 16.32
N TRP A 120 2.29 3.52 15.53
CA TRP A 120 2.09 3.73 14.09
C TRP A 120 1.01 4.75 13.74
N THR A 121 0.10 5.04 14.67
CA THR A 121 -0.94 6.08 14.52
C THR A 121 -0.45 7.47 14.88
N PHE A 122 0.78 7.60 15.40
CA PHE A 122 1.44 8.87 15.68
C PHE A 122 0.53 9.88 16.42
N LEU A 123 -0.20 9.39 17.43
CA LEU A 123 -1.28 10.12 18.09
C LEU A 123 -0.83 11.48 18.63
N PHE A 124 -1.45 12.57 18.17
CA PHE A 124 -1.16 13.91 18.68
C PHE A 124 -1.49 14.02 20.18
N PRO A 125 -0.66 14.69 21.00
CA PRO A 125 0.60 15.40 20.66
C PRO A 125 1.87 14.56 20.83
N LEU A 126 1.73 13.25 21.05
CA LEU A 126 2.79 12.36 21.56
C LEU A 126 4.11 12.46 20.76
N PRO A 127 4.13 12.41 19.41
CA PRO A 127 5.39 12.49 18.67
C PRO A 127 6.23 13.74 18.98
N GLY A 128 5.57 14.89 19.24
CA GLY A 128 6.23 16.16 19.55
C GLY A 128 6.45 16.42 21.04
N GLN A 129 5.68 15.75 21.90
CA GLN A 129 5.76 15.88 23.37
C GLN A 129 6.14 14.52 23.99
N SER A 130 7.41 14.14 23.81
CA SER A 130 7.92 12.81 24.16
C SER A 130 8.30 12.63 25.64
N MET A 131 8.29 13.71 26.44
CA MET A 131 8.84 13.70 27.81
C MET A 131 10.30 13.21 27.90
N GLY A 132 11.10 13.44 26.84
CA GLY A 132 12.50 13.04 26.77
C GLY A 132 12.73 11.60 26.29
N MET A 133 11.67 10.85 25.95
CA MET A 133 11.76 9.46 25.51
C MET A 133 12.38 9.28 24.11
N TRP A 134 12.30 10.32 23.26
CA TRP A 134 12.97 10.40 21.95
C TRP A 134 13.16 11.86 21.54
N SER A 135 14.05 12.09 20.58
CA SER A 135 14.32 13.43 20.03
C SER A 135 13.25 13.85 19.01
N THR A 136 13.05 15.15 18.84
CA THR A 136 12.15 15.70 17.81
C THR A 136 12.58 15.26 16.41
N GLN A 137 13.89 15.08 16.18
CA GLN A 137 14.46 14.61 14.92
C GLN A 137 14.06 13.16 14.62
N ALA A 138 14.04 12.28 15.63
CA ALA A 138 13.58 10.91 15.47
C ALA A 138 12.10 10.89 15.07
N ALA A 139 11.25 11.65 15.77
CA ALA A 139 9.83 11.79 15.40
C ALA A 139 9.65 12.36 13.99
N ALA A 140 10.37 13.42 13.64
CA ALA A 140 10.32 14.04 12.31
C ALA A 140 10.75 13.05 11.21
N LEU A 141 11.80 12.25 11.45
CA LEU A 141 12.26 11.24 10.50
C LEU A 141 11.21 10.13 10.27
N PHE A 142 10.49 9.71 11.31
CA PHE A 142 9.38 8.78 11.19
C PHE A 142 8.25 9.36 10.31
N MET A 143 7.82 10.59 10.61
CA MET A 143 6.76 11.26 9.84
C MET A 143 7.17 11.52 8.40
N ALA A 144 8.42 11.92 8.18
CA ALA A 144 8.96 12.11 6.84
C ALA A 144 9.01 10.79 6.07
N GLY A 145 9.32 9.67 6.72
CA GLY A 145 9.27 8.35 6.12
C GLY A 145 7.85 7.98 5.66
N LEU A 146 6.84 8.21 6.51
CA LEU A 146 5.43 8.02 6.16
C LEU A 146 5.00 8.95 5.01
N LEU A 147 5.44 10.21 5.02
CA LEU A 147 5.16 11.16 3.96
C LEU A 147 5.74 10.70 2.62
N VAL A 148 7.01 10.25 2.60
CA VAL A 148 7.67 9.74 1.40
C VAL A 148 6.93 8.51 0.86
N ILE A 149 6.51 7.58 1.72
CA ILE A 149 5.66 6.45 1.35
C ILE A 149 4.34 6.93 0.74
N GLY A 150 3.66 7.88 1.40
CA GLY A 150 2.40 8.45 0.95
C GLY A 150 2.50 9.12 -0.42
N VAL A 151 3.58 9.87 -0.68
CA VAL A 151 3.86 10.46 -2.00
C VAL A 151 4.02 9.39 -3.07
N GLY A 152 4.71 8.29 -2.77
CA GLY A 152 4.81 7.15 -3.68
C GLY A 152 3.44 6.60 -4.08
N PHE A 153 2.59 6.32 -3.07
CA PHE A 153 1.25 5.82 -3.32
C PHE A 153 0.37 6.84 -4.04
N LEU A 154 0.52 8.13 -3.75
CA LEU A 154 -0.21 9.19 -4.43
C LEU A 154 0.11 9.19 -5.94
N LEU A 155 1.39 9.13 -6.30
CA LEU A 155 1.81 9.05 -7.71
C LEU A 155 1.24 7.81 -8.41
N LEU A 156 1.25 6.65 -7.73
CA LEU A 156 0.68 5.41 -8.27
C LEU A 156 -0.82 5.54 -8.54
N HIS A 157 -1.58 6.08 -7.59
CA HIS A 157 -3.03 6.23 -7.73
C HIS A 157 -3.40 7.32 -8.75
N LEU A 158 -2.59 8.37 -8.89
CA LEU A 158 -2.77 9.37 -9.96
C LEU A 158 -2.56 8.75 -11.35
N ASP A 159 -1.56 7.87 -11.53
CA ASP A 159 -1.37 7.14 -12.79
C ASP A 159 -2.55 6.23 -13.12
N ILE A 160 -3.05 5.51 -12.10
CA ILE A 160 -4.23 4.66 -12.23
C ILE A 160 -5.46 5.49 -12.61
N ALA A 161 -5.72 6.60 -11.91
CA ALA A 161 -6.83 7.50 -12.20
C ALA A 161 -6.74 8.05 -13.62
N ARG A 162 -5.56 8.51 -14.04
CA ARG A 162 -5.28 8.98 -15.40
C ARG A 162 -5.60 7.91 -16.44
N ALA A 163 -5.17 6.67 -16.23
CA ALA A 163 -5.39 5.56 -17.15
C ALA A 163 -6.88 5.15 -17.23
N ILE A 164 -7.58 5.12 -16.09
CA ILE A 164 -9.03 4.85 -16.02
C ILE A 164 -9.81 5.95 -16.74
N LEU A 165 -9.50 7.23 -16.48
CA LEU A 165 -10.13 8.37 -17.12
C LEU A 165 -9.91 8.36 -18.65
N ALA A 166 -8.70 8.05 -19.10
CA ALA A 166 -8.40 7.94 -20.52
C ALA A 166 -9.22 6.84 -21.22
N ARG A 167 -9.53 5.74 -20.52
CA ARG A 167 -10.27 4.60 -21.07
C ARG A 167 -11.80 4.75 -20.97
N HIS A 168 -12.30 5.26 -19.85
CA HIS A 168 -13.73 5.28 -19.52
C HIS A 168 -14.37 6.68 -19.57
N GLY A 169 -13.56 7.73 -19.71
CA GLY A 169 -13.98 9.14 -19.79
C GLY A 169 -14.35 9.77 -18.45
N SER A 170 -14.79 8.99 -17.46
CA SER A 170 -15.03 9.47 -16.08
C SER A 170 -14.93 8.34 -15.06
N LEU A 171 -14.61 8.69 -13.80
CA LEU A 171 -14.60 7.74 -12.69
C LEU A 171 -16.01 7.20 -12.39
N ALA A 172 -17.06 8.01 -12.55
CA ALA A 172 -18.45 7.58 -12.42
C ALA A 172 -18.81 6.43 -13.37
N ARG A 173 -18.38 6.51 -14.64
CA ARG A 173 -18.58 5.42 -15.61
C ARG A 173 -17.76 4.20 -15.25
N ALA A 174 -16.53 4.38 -14.80
CA ALA A 174 -15.67 3.27 -14.38
C ALA A 174 -16.16 2.56 -13.10
N LEU A 175 -16.88 3.27 -12.22
CA LEU A 175 -17.59 2.68 -11.07
C LEU A 175 -18.87 1.92 -11.46
N GLY A 176 -19.33 2.04 -12.70
CA GLY A 176 -20.58 1.41 -13.15
C GLY A 176 -21.84 2.15 -12.68
N TRP A 177 -21.75 3.44 -12.32
CA TRP A 177 -22.94 4.23 -11.97
C TRP A 177 -24.05 4.22 -13.02
N PRO A 178 -23.77 4.30 -14.34
CA PRO A 178 -24.83 4.21 -15.35
C PRO A 178 -25.63 2.90 -15.27
N GLN A 179 -25.00 1.80 -14.87
CA GLN A 179 -25.66 0.50 -14.70
C GLN A 179 -26.40 0.40 -13.36
N LEU A 180 -25.91 1.06 -12.31
CA LEU A 180 -26.56 1.08 -11.00
C LEU A 180 -27.80 1.99 -10.94
N PHE A 181 -27.74 3.14 -11.64
CA PHE A 181 -28.77 4.19 -11.53
C PHE A 181 -29.51 4.46 -12.84
N GLY A 182 -29.09 3.85 -13.95
CA GLY A 182 -29.68 4.03 -15.27
C GLY A 182 -30.17 2.72 -15.88
N ARG A 183 -30.31 2.70 -17.21
CA ARG A 183 -30.62 1.49 -17.99
C ARG A 183 -29.33 0.85 -18.45
N ASP A 184 -29.22 -0.47 -18.28
CA ASP A 184 -28.08 -1.25 -18.76
C ASP A 184 -27.98 -1.14 -20.29
N ASP A 185 -26.89 -0.54 -20.76
CA ASP A 185 -26.57 -0.37 -22.18
C ASP A 185 -25.66 -1.49 -22.70
N GLY A 186 -25.41 -2.53 -21.89
CA GLY A 186 -24.51 -3.63 -22.20
C GLY A 186 -23.03 -3.25 -22.13
N LYS A 187 -22.68 -2.05 -21.64
CA LYS A 187 -21.30 -1.54 -21.57
C LYS A 187 -20.77 -1.46 -20.13
N ALA A 188 -21.23 -2.38 -19.28
CA ALA A 188 -20.78 -2.46 -17.90
C ALA A 188 -19.24 -2.60 -17.82
N PRO A 189 -18.55 -1.81 -16.98
CA PRO A 189 -17.11 -1.96 -16.78
C PRO A 189 -16.79 -3.32 -16.14
N PRO A 190 -15.64 -3.93 -16.48
CA PRO A 190 -15.16 -5.16 -15.83
C PRO A 190 -15.04 -4.99 -14.30
N PRO A 191 -15.28 -6.03 -13.48
CA PRO A 191 -15.18 -5.94 -12.02
C PRO A 191 -13.83 -5.39 -11.52
N THR A 192 -12.72 -5.75 -12.18
CA THR A 192 -11.38 -5.21 -11.88
C THR A 192 -11.32 -3.69 -12.04
N ILE A 193 -11.98 -3.13 -13.05
CA ILE A 193 -12.05 -1.68 -13.25
C ILE A 193 -12.88 -1.04 -12.13
N VAL A 194 -14.05 -1.59 -11.81
CA VAL A 194 -14.93 -1.07 -10.75
C VAL A 194 -14.20 -1.04 -9.41
N ALA A 195 -13.63 -2.18 -9.01
CA ALA A 195 -12.91 -2.31 -7.75
C ALA A 195 -11.69 -1.37 -7.69
N SER A 196 -10.87 -1.34 -8.75
CA SER A 196 -9.69 -0.46 -8.78
C SER A 196 -10.07 1.01 -8.77
N THR A 197 -11.19 1.38 -9.40
CA THR A 197 -11.70 2.76 -9.39
C THR A 197 -12.10 3.17 -7.98
N MET A 198 -12.83 2.31 -7.26
CA MET A 198 -13.20 2.56 -5.86
C MET A 198 -11.96 2.74 -4.99
N VAL A 199 -11.05 1.76 -5.04
CA VAL A 199 -9.78 1.79 -4.28
C VAL A 199 -9.00 3.06 -4.60
N THR A 200 -8.93 3.47 -5.86
CA THR A 200 -8.21 4.69 -6.26
C THR A 200 -8.84 5.95 -5.69
N ILE A 201 -10.17 6.06 -5.70
CA ILE A 201 -10.86 7.23 -5.11
C ILE A 201 -10.58 7.32 -3.61
N VAL A 202 -10.76 6.21 -2.88
CA VAL A 202 -10.55 6.18 -1.42
C VAL A 202 -9.11 6.50 -1.06
N ASN A 203 -8.13 5.94 -1.79
CA ASN A 203 -6.72 6.20 -1.51
C ASN A 203 -6.31 7.63 -1.88
N LEU A 204 -6.82 8.19 -2.98
CA LEU A 204 -6.53 9.60 -3.31
C LEU A 204 -7.06 10.54 -2.23
N ILE A 205 -8.30 10.32 -1.75
CA ILE A 205 -8.88 11.13 -0.67
C ILE A 205 -8.12 10.92 0.65
N GLY A 206 -7.75 9.68 0.97
CA GLY A 206 -7.05 9.38 2.22
C GLY A 206 -5.61 9.90 2.28
N LEU A 207 -4.99 10.20 1.14
CA LEU A 207 -3.60 10.67 1.04
C LEU A 207 -3.46 12.20 0.97
N VAL A 208 -4.56 12.95 0.81
CA VAL A 208 -4.57 14.43 0.68
C VAL A 208 -5.42 15.09 1.75
#